data_AF-A0A7S3QFS8-F1
#
_entry.id   AF-A0A7S3QFS8-F1
#
_cell.length_a   1.000
_cell.length_b   1.000
_cell.length_c   1.000
_cell.angle_alpha   90.00
_cell.angle_beta   90.00
_cell.angle_gamma   90.00
#
_symmetry.space_group_name_H-M   'P 1'
#
loop_
_entity.id
_entity.type
_entity.pdbx_description
1 polymer ?
#
loop_
_entity_poly.entity_id
_entity_poly.type
_entity_poly.pdbx_seq_one_letter_code
_entity_poly.pdbx_strand_id
1 'polypeptide(L)'
;MFLPSTVTSIGSSAFINCRSMRLLILPHDIDLSNVGRDIICATGSSRIAEDAGVAYEWNGNRITEESTSRRVNEWLFRHMDEAPFHKVCCNSSITTKQINDYLTQNGNDIALSIDPYHGMTPMHMLTTNPNAPAETIAALLDVNVEVAFCADNEGNISLDYARDYNIGGLVGIINGLCNHRHAA
;
A
#
# COMPACT_ATOMS: atom_id res chain seq x y z
N MET A 1 0.01 6.37 1.48
CA MET A 1 -0.39 7.00 2.76
C MET A 1 -1.04 5.94 3.62
N PHE A 2 -0.58 5.80 4.85
CA PHE A 2 -1.06 4.80 5.80
C PHE A 2 -1.80 5.51 6.92
N LEU A 3 -3.06 5.10 7.15
CA LEU A 3 -3.85 5.61 8.25
C LEU A 3 -3.69 4.67 9.46
N PRO A 4 -3.48 5.21 10.67
CA PRO A 4 -3.52 4.41 11.89
C PRO A 4 -4.87 3.69 12.03
N SER A 5 -4.87 2.50 12.63
CA SER A 5 -6.11 1.76 12.93
C SER A 5 -7.04 2.49 13.91
N THR A 6 -6.51 3.50 14.62
CA THR A 6 -7.26 4.33 15.57
C THR A 6 -8.08 5.45 14.91
N VAL A 7 -7.97 5.64 13.59
CA VAL A 7 -8.76 6.65 12.87
C VAL A 7 -10.22 6.23 12.82
N THR A 8 -11.10 7.06 13.38
CA THR A 8 -12.55 6.81 13.46
C THR A 8 -13.38 7.62 12.47
N SER A 9 -12.81 8.67 11.89
CA SER A 9 -13.49 9.54 10.92
C SER A 9 -12.48 10.20 9.96
N ILE A 10 -12.94 10.50 8.75
CA ILE A 10 -12.16 11.20 7.72
C ILE A 10 -13.04 12.30 7.14
N GLY A 11 -12.57 13.54 7.18
CA GLY A 11 -13.33 14.69 6.68
C GLY A 11 -13.53 14.67 5.16
N SER A 12 -14.54 15.39 4.67
CA SER A 12 -14.72 15.57 3.23
C SER A 12 -13.52 16.27 2.61
N SER A 13 -13.08 15.82 1.43
CA SER A 13 -11.91 16.34 0.71
C SER A 13 -10.58 16.28 1.50
N ALA A 14 -10.45 15.39 2.49
CA ALA A 14 -9.29 15.34 3.39
C ALA A 14 -7.92 15.23 2.68
N PHE A 15 -7.86 14.53 1.54
CA PHE A 15 -6.63 14.34 0.77
C PHE A 15 -6.72 14.95 -0.64
N ILE A 16 -7.62 15.93 -0.83
CA ILE A 16 -7.79 16.57 -2.13
C ILE A 16 -6.45 17.16 -2.63
N ASN A 17 -6.14 16.97 -3.91
CA ASN A 17 -4.89 17.41 -4.54
C ASN A 17 -3.59 16.81 -3.97
N CYS A 18 -3.64 15.75 -3.17
CA CYS A 18 -2.44 14.97 -2.81
C CYS A 18 -1.96 14.14 -4.01
N ARG A 19 -1.40 14.80 -5.03
CA ARG A 19 -1.08 14.21 -6.34
C ARG A 19 -0.07 13.07 -6.28
N SER A 20 0.87 13.11 -5.34
CA SER A 20 1.84 12.04 -5.12
C SER A 20 1.28 10.85 -4.33
N MET A 21 0.09 10.97 -3.75
CA MET A 21 -0.53 9.88 -2.99
C MET A 21 -1.14 8.86 -3.95
N ARG A 22 -0.43 7.75 -4.16
CA ARG A 22 -0.86 6.62 -4.99
C ARG A 22 -1.73 5.63 -4.25
N LEU A 23 -1.35 5.32 -3.03
CA LEU A 23 -2.03 4.35 -2.18
C LEU A 23 -2.68 5.04 -1.00
N LEU A 24 -3.99 4.83 -0.82
CA LEU A 24 -4.69 5.10 0.43
C LEU A 24 -5.51 3.84 0.78
N ILE A 25 -5.19 3.22 1.91
CA ILE A 25 -5.96 2.09 2.44
C ILE A 25 -6.72 2.59 3.66
N LEU A 26 -8.03 2.43 3.65
CA LEU A 26 -8.86 2.75 4.81
C LEU A 26 -8.64 1.71 5.92
N PRO A 27 -8.65 2.10 7.20
CA PRO A 27 -8.61 1.15 8.31
C PRO A 27 -9.76 0.14 8.18
N HIS A 28 -9.47 -1.14 8.46
CA HIS A 28 -10.45 -2.23 8.31
C HIS A 28 -11.66 -2.12 9.24
N ASP A 29 -11.53 -1.39 10.36
CA ASP A 29 -12.60 -1.18 11.33
C ASP A 29 -13.25 0.21 11.23
N ILE A 30 -12.91 1.00 10.19
CA ILE A 30 -13.51 2.33 10.04
C ILE A 30 -14.98 2.22 9.66
N ASP A 31 -15.82 3.00 10.33
CA ASP A 31 -17.21 3.18 9.94
C ASP A 31 -17.28 4.09 8.70
N LEU A 32 -17.65 3.52 7.54
CA LEU A 32 -17.76 4.26 6.28
C LEU A 32 -18.77 5.40 6.33
N SER A 33 -19.73 5.39 7.26
CA SER A 33 -20.64 6.53 7.46
C SER A 33 -19.93 7.78 8.02
N ASN A 34 -18.76 7.60 8.64
CA ASN A 34 -17.90 8.67 9.13
C ASN A 34 -16.78 9.07 8.15
N VAL A 35 -16.81 8.55 6.91
CA VAL A 35 -15.88 8.91 5.84
C VAL A 35 -16.56 9.90 4.89
N GLY A 36 -15.98 11.09 4.78
CA GLY A 36 -16.50 12.18 3.97
C GLY A 36 -16.51 11.90 2.47
N ARG A 37 -17.02 12.88 1.73
CA ARG A 37 -17.06 12.86 0.25
C ARG A 37 -15.74 13.33 -0.34
N ASP A 38 -15.46 12.91 -1.57
CA ASP A 38 -14.33 13.40 -2.36
C ASP A 38 -12.96 13.29 -1.69
N ILE A 39 -12.78 12.30 -0.80
CA ILE A 39 -11.58 12.24 0.06
C ILE A 39 -10.28 12.11 -0.73
N ILE A 40 -10.32 11.53 -1.93
CA ILE A 40 -9.15 11.33 -2.79
C ILE A 40 -9.27 12.06 -4.14
N CYS A 41 -10.15 13.07 -4.26
CA CYS A 41 -10.31 13.80 -5.52
C CYS A 41 -8.98 14.47 -5.97
N ALA A 42 -8.65 14.33 -7.25
CA ALA A 42 -7.41 14.84 -7.85
C ALA A 42 -6.12 14.32 -7.18
N THR A 43 -6.10 13.04 -6.80
CA THR A 43 -4.92 12.34 -6.26
C THR A 43 -4.37 11.31 -7.25
N GLY A 44 -3.24 10.69 -6.95
CA GLY A 44 -2.79 9.50 -7.70
C GLY A 44 -3.75 8.33 -7.52
N SER A 45 -4.23 8.12 -6.29
CA SER A 45 -5.17 7.05 -5.92
C SER A 45 -6.52 7.15 -6.64
N SER A 46 -7.01 8.37 -6.95
CA SER A 46 -8.25 8.50 -7.73
C SER A 46 -8.11 7.99 -9.16
N ARG A 47 -6.93 8.14 -9.77
CA ARG A 47 -6.67 7.58 -11.11
C ARG A 47 -6.73 6.05 -11.11
N ILE A 48 -6.19 5.43 -10.06
CA ILE A 48 -6.22 3.98 -9.89
C ILE A 48 -7.67 3.48 -9.69
N ALA A 49 -8.46 4.22 -8.89
CA ALA A 49 -9.89 3.94 -8.75
C ALA A 49 -10.63 4.08 -10.09
N GLU A 50 -10.32 5.11 -10.89
CA GLU A 50 -10.88 5.31 -12.24
C GLU A 50 -10.56 4.16 -13.18
N ASP A 51 -9.30 3.70 -13.22
CA ASP A 51 -8.86 2.55 -14.02
C ASP A 51 -9.56 1.24 -13.57
N ALA A 52 -9.93 1.15 -12.28
CA ALA A 52 -10.76 0.08 -11.72
C ALA A 52 -12.27 0.22 -12.00
N GLY A 53 -12.70 1.24 -12.76
CA GLY A 53 -14.11 1.52 -13.06
C GLY A 53 -14.87 2.22 -11.92
N VAL A 54 -14.15 2.75 -10.93
CA VAL A 54 -14.68 3.51 -9.78
C VAL A 54 -14.23 4.97 -9.89
N ALA A 55 -14.84 5.68 -10.83
CA ALA A 55 -14.52 7.08 -11.10
C ALA A 55 -15.39 8.05 -10.31
N TYR A 56 -14.84 9.24 -10.01
CA TYR A 56 -15.66 10.39 -9.71
C TYR A 56 -16.40 10.85 -10.98
N GLU A 57 -17.72 10.96 -10.93
CA GLU A 57 -18.47 11.57 -12.02
C GLU A 57 -18.26 13.09 -11.99
N TRP A 58 -17.50 13.60 -12.96
CA TRP A 58 -17.28 15.03 -13.12
C TRP A 58 -18.43 15.64 -13.92
N ASN A 59 -19.35 16.33 -13.25
CA ASN A 59 -20.48 17.02 -13.90
C ASN A 59 -20.25 18.52 -14.14
N GLY A 60 -19.00 18.99 -14.02
CA GLY A 60 -18.67 20.43 -14.15
C GLY A 60 -19.06 21.28 -12.93
N ASN A 61 -19.65 20.68 -11.89
CA ASN A 61 -19.91 21.31 -10.59
C ASN A 61 -19.06 20.63 -9.50
N ARG A 62 -18.69 21.35 -8.42
CA ARG A 62 -17.87 20.78 -7.31
C ARG A 62 -18.62 19.79 -6.41
N ILE A 63 -19.77 19.27 -6.86
CA ILE A 63 -20.60 18.37 -6.07
C ILE A 63 -20.67 17.04 -6.81
N THR A 64 -19.86 16.09 -6.38
CA THR A 64 -20.03 14.68 -6.77
C THR A 64 -21.27 14.12 -6.08
N GLU A 65 -21.97 13.21 -6.76
CA GLU A 65 -23.11 12.55 -6.17
C GLU A 65 -22.69 11.73 -4.95
N GLU A 66 -23.57 11.65 -3.94
CA GLU A 66 -23.31 10.86 -2.73
C GLU A 66 -23.08 9.38 -3.06
N SER A 67 -23.79 8.86 -4.06
CA SER A 67 -23.62 7.50 -4.61
C SER A 67 -22.20 7.27 -5.12
N THR A 68 -21.64 8.21 -5.87
CA THR A 68 -20.27 8.16 -6.39
C THR A 68 -19.26 8.17 -5.25
N SER A 69 -19.38 9.10 -4.31
CA SER A 69 -18.49 9.17 -3.15
C SER A 69 -18.54 7.89 -2.31
N ARG A 70 -19.73 7.31 -2.14
CA ARG A 70 -19.90 6.02 -1.45
C ARG A 70 -19.15 4.89 -2.16
N ARG A 71 -19.28 4.77 -3.48
CA ARG A 71 -18.57 3.76 -4.29
C ARG A 71 -17.05 3.89 -4.16
N VAL A 72 -16.53 5.12 -4.19
CA VAL A 72 -15.08 5.37 -4.01
C VAL A 72 -14.62 4.98 -2.61
N ASN A 73 -15.37 5.35 -1.56
CA ASN A 73 -15.05 4.98 -0.18
C ASN A 73 -15.11 3.47 0.04
N GLU A 74 -16.11 2.78 -0.55
CA GLU A 74 -16.22 1.32 -0.53
C GLU A 74 -15.04 0.65 -1.25
N TRP A 75 -14.63 1.18 -2.41
CA TRP A 75 -13.46 0.69 -3.12
C TRP A 75 -12.18 0.87 -2.30
N LEU A 76 -11.96 2.05 -1.69
CA LEU A 76 -10.81 2.30 -0.83
C LEU A 76 -10.75 1.35 0.38
N PHE A 77 -11.91 0.91 0.87
CA PHE A 77 -12.00 -0.05 1.96
C PHE A 77 -11.70 -1.50 1.52
N ARG A 78 -12.07 -1.89 0.29
CA ARG A 78 -12.06 -3.29 -0.16
C ARG A 78 -11.03 -3.66 -1.21
N HIS A 79 -10.41 -2.69 -1.91
CA HIS A 79 -9.55 -2.98 -3.06
C HIS A 79 -8.33 -3.85 -2.72
N MET A 80 -7.93 -3.91 -1.44
CA MET A 80 -6.84 -4.80 -1.00
C MET A 80 -7.31 -6.16 -0.46
N ASP A 81 -8.61 -6.48 -0.48
CA ASP A 81 -9.14 -7.72 0.11
C ASP A 81 -8.64 -8.98 -0.60
N GLU A 82 -8.37 -8.90 -1.90
CA GLU A 82 -7.77 -9.99 -2.70
C GLU A 82 -6.24 -10.09 -2.52
N ALA A 83 -5.64 -9.14 -1.79
CA ALA A 83 -4.22 -9.08 -1.48
C ALA A 83 -4.00 -9.09 0.06
N PRO A 84 -4.39 -10.17 0.76
CA PRO A 84 -4.38 -10.20 2.23
C PRO A 84 -2.98 -10.04 2.83
N PHE A 85 -1.93 -10.54 2.16
CA PHE A 85 -0.56 -10.36 2.64
C PHE A 85 -0.08 -8.91 2.53
N HIS A 86 -0.51 -8.19 1.49
CA HIS A 86 -0.28 -6.75 1.34
C HIS A 86 -0.93 -5.98 2.48
N LYS A 87 -2.19 -6.30 2.86
CA LYS A 87 -2.86 -5.68 4.03
C LYS A 87 -2.06 -5.88 5.32
N VAL A 88 -1.47 -7.06 5.51
CA VAL A 88 -0.57 -7.33 6.64
C VAL A 88 0.65 -6.40 6.60
N CYS A 89 1.31 -6.30 5.44
CA CYS A 89 2.48 -5.43 5.25
C CYS A 89 2.18 -3.94 5.45
N CYS A 90 0.95 -3.50 5.21
CA CYS A 90 0.48 -2.13 5.43
C CYS A 90 0.20 -1.78 6.90
N ASN A 91 0.16 -2.76 7.79
CA ASN A 91 -0.20 -2.52 9.18
C ASN A 91 0.84 -1.61 9.86
N SER A 92 0.39 -0.54 10.53
CA SER A 92 1.28 0.37 11.26
C SER A 92 2.02 -0.31 12.41
N SER A 93 1.53 -1.44 12.89
CA SER A 93 2.12 -2.26 13.97
C SER A 93 2.73 -3.56 13.44
N ILE A 94 3.13 -3.61 12.17
CA ILE A 94 3.70 -4.81 11.55
C ILE A 94 5.00 -5.25 12.23
N THR A 95 5.15 -6.55 12.41
CA THR A 95 6.33 -7.20 13.01
C THR A 95 6.89 -8.27 12.09
N THR A 96 8.19 -8.56 12.22
CA THR A 96 8.86 -9.65 11.50
C THR A 96 8.18 -11.00 11.73
N LYS A 97 7.69 -11.24 12.95
CA LYS A 97 6.95 -12.46 13.28
C LYS A 97 5.70 -12.62 12.42
N GLN A 98 4.91 -11.57 12.25
CA GLN A 98 3.69 -11.64 11.43
C GLN A 98 4.00 -11.98 9.96
N ILE A 99 5.09 -11.44 9.41
CA ILE A 99 5.55 -11.79 8.05
C ILE A 99 5.95 -13.27 7.98
N ASN A 100 6.79 -13.73 8.90
CA ASN A 100 7.26 -15.11 8.93
C ASN A 100 6.11 -16.11 9.15
N ASP A 101 5.19 -15.81 10.06
CA ASP A 101 4.03 -16.64 10.33
C ASP A 101 3.14 -16.74 9.08
N TYR A 102 2.94 -15.63 8.36
CA TYR A 102 2.14 -15.61 7.13
C TYR A 102 2.79 -16.43 6.00
N LEU A 103 4.10 -16.26 5.79
CA LEU A 103 4.88 -17.02 4.80
C LEU A 103 4.91 -18.52 5.11
N THR A 104 5.09 -18.88 6.39
CA THR A 104 5.08 -20.28 6.83
C THR A 104 3.73 -20.94 6.55
N GLN A 105 2.63 -20.21 6.70
CA GLN A 105 1.28 -20.73 6.48
C GLN A 105 0.89 -20.82 5.01
N ASN A 106 1.39 -19.93 4.16
CA ASN A 106 0.90 -19.76 2.79
C ASN A 106 1.97 -20.07 1.71
N GLY A 107 3.20 -20.39 2.11
CA GLY A 107 4.33 -20.65 1.22
C GLY A 107 5.12 -19.39 0.87
N ASN A 108 6.40 -19.56 0.53
CA ASN A 108 7.31 -18.44 0.26
C ASN A 108 7.01 -17.71 -1.07
N ASP A 109 6.39 -18.40 -2.04
CA ASP A 109 6.11 -17.84 -3.37
C ASP A 109 5.21 -16.60 -3.31
N ILE A 110 4.39 -16.46 -2.25
CA ILE A 110 3.55 -15.28 -2.05
C ILE A 110 4.36 -13.99 -1.87
N ALA A 111 5.65 -14.07 -1.54
CA ALA A 111 6.53 -12.90 -1.46
C ALA A 111 6.65 -12.17 -2.81
N LEU A 112 6.40 -12.87 -3.92
CA LEU A 112 6.37 -12.34 -5.29
C LEU A 112 4.95 -12.01 -5.78
N SER A 113 3.90 -12.25 -4.97
CA SER A 113 2.53 -11.91 -5.37
C SER A 113 2.39 -10.41 -5.61
N ILE A 114 1.53 -10.03 -6.55
CA ILE A 114 1.26 -8.62 -6.88
C ILE A 114 -0.19 -8.28 -6.55
N ASP A 115 -0.44 -7.05 -6.09
CA ASP A 115 -1.81 -6.56 -5.96
C ASP A 115 -2.38 -6.21 -7.35
N PRO A 116 -3.70 -6.39 -7.56
CA PRO A 116 -4.29 -6.25 -8.88
C PRO A 116 -4.37 -4.80 -9.40
N TYR A 117 -4.20 -3.80 -8.53
CA TYR A 117 -4.42 -2.39 -8.89
C TYR A 117 -3.10 -1.64 -9.13
N HIS A 118 -2.10 -1.87 -8.29
CA HIS A 118 -0.82 -1.18 -8.34
C HIS A 118 0.29 -2.05 -8.93
N GLY A 119 0.11 -3.37 -9.00
CA GLY A 119 1.17 -4.30 -9.40
C GLY A 119 2.28 -4.39 -8.36
N MET A 120 2.03 -3.92 -7.13
CA MET A 120 3.00 -3.87 -6.05
C MET A 120 3.13 -5.26 -5.41
N THR A 121 4.36 -5.63 -5.08
CA THR A 121 4.64 -6.81 -4.23
C THR A 121 4.50 -6.47 -2.74
N PRO A 122 4.43 -7.45 -1.83
CA PRO A 122 4.52 -7.21 -0.38
C PRO A 122 5.74 -6.36 0.02
N MET A 123 6.85 -6.49 -0.71
CA MET A 123 8.06 -5.68 -0.50
C MET A 123 7.83 -4.18 -0.77
N HIS A 124 7.06 -3.84 -1.80
CA HIS A 124 6.64 -2.46 -2.06
C HIS A 124 5.77 -1.92 -0.92
N MET A 125 4.87 -2.75 -0.38
CA MET A 125 4.00 -2.35 0.74
C MET A 125 4.82 -2.09 2.01
N LEU A 126 5.81 -2.93 2.32
CA LEU A 126 6.70 -2.71 3.47
C LEU A 126 7.59 -1.49 3.30
N THR A 127 8.13 -1.26 2.10
CA THR A 127 9.02 -0.11 1.83
C THR A 127 8.27 1.23 1.77
N THR A 128 6.98 1.21 1.41
CA THR A 128 6.11 2.39 1.52
C THR A 128 5.59 2.61 2.94
N ASN A 129 5.57 1.58 3.80
CA ASN A 129 5.12 1.69 5.19
C ASN A 129 6.24 2.29 6.08
N PRO A 130 6.09 3.54 6.56
CA PRO A 130 7.13 4.19 7.37
C PRO A 130 7.32 3.55 8.75
N ASN A 131 6.39 2.70 9.19
CA ASN A 131 6.46 2.01 10.48
C ASN A 131 7.03 0.59 10.34
N ALA A 132 7.29 0.10 9.13
CA ALA A 132 7.86 -1.23 8.93
C ALA A 132 9.33 -1.26 9.39
N PRO A 133 9.70 -2.10 10.38
CA PRO A 133 11.08 -2.24 10.83
C PRO A 133 12.00 -2.75 9.70
N ALA A 134 13.26 -2.34 9.74
CA ALA A 134 14.27 -2.78 8.76
C ALA A 134 14.44 -4.31 8.78
N GLU A 135 14.36 -4.95 9.96
CA GLU A 135 14.41 -6.41 10.06
C GLU A 135 13.22 -7.12 9.41
N THR A 136 12.04 -6.49 9.36
CA THR A 136 10.85 -7.03 8.69
C THR A 136 11.06 -7.04 7.18
N ILE A 137 11.66 -5.97 6.64
CA ILE A 137 12.02 -5.85 5.23
C ILE A 137 13.14 -6.86 4.87
N ALA A 138 14.14 -7.00 5.73
CA ALA A 138 15.21 -7.98 5.56
C ALA A 138 14.67 -9.41 5.55
N ALA A 139 13.74 -9.76 6.46
CA ALA A 139 13.14 -11.09 6.49
C ALA A 139 12.41 -11.46 5.18
N LEU A 140 11.74 -10.51 4.54
CA LEU A 140 11.11 -10.75 3.24
C LEU A 140 12.16 -10.87 2.12
N LEU A 141 13.25 -10.11 2.19
CA LEU A 141 14.36 -10.20 1.24
C LEU A 141 15.10 -11.54 1.32
N ASP A 142 15.32 -12.05 2.54
CA ASP A 142 16.01 -13.33 2.78
C ASP A 142 15.21 -14.53 2.24
N VAL A 143 13.89 -14.39 2.14
CA VAL A 143 13.01 -15.42 1.56
C VAL A 143 13.24 -15.55 0.06
N ASN A 144 13.32 -14.42 -0.64
CA ASN A 144 13.68 -14.37 -2.05
C ASN A 144 14.25 -12.99 -2.41
N VAL A 145 15.53 -12.94 -2.78
CA VAL A 145 16.23 -11.70 -3.11
C VAL A 145 15.62 -10.99 -4.34
N GLU A 146 14.94 -11.72 -5.23
CA GLU A 146 14.32 -11.16 -6.44
C GLU A 146 13.23 -10.13 -6.13
N VAL A 147 12.59 -10.21 -4.96
CA VAL A 147 11.52 -9.28 -4.53
C VAL A 147 11.99 -7.83 -4.50
N ALA A 148 13.30 -7.58 -4.36
CA ALA A 148 13.88 -6.24 -4.37
C ALA A 148 13.84 -5.58 -5.77
N PHE A 149 13.78 -6.39 -6.83
CA PHE A 149 13.92 -5.96 -8.22
C PHE A 149 12.62 -6.03 -9.03
N CYS A 150 11.54 -6.57 -8.45
CA CYS A 150 10.23 -6.52 -9.07
C CYS A 150 9.80 -5.06 -9.28
N ALA A 151 9.31 -4.75 -10.47
CA ALA A 151 8.75 -3.44 -10.78
C ALA A 151 7.22 -3.47 -10.67
N ASP A 152 6.64 -2.39 -10.18
CA ASP A 152 5.19 -2.16 -10.16
C ASP A 152 4.65 -1.73 -11.54
N ASN A 153 3.34 -1.43 -11.62
CA ASN A 153 2.70 -0.98 -12.87
C ASN A 153 3.27 0.34 -13.42
N GLU A 154 4.00 1.10 -12.62
CA GLU A 154 4.67 2.34 -13.02
C GLU A 154 6.17 2.15 -13.29
N GLY A 155 6.69 0.93 -13.19
CA GLY A 155 8.09 0.60 -13.42
C GLY A 155 9.01 0.92 -12.23
N ASN A 156 8.46 1.25 -11.06
CA ASN A 156 9.25 1.54 -9.86
C ASN A 156 9.52 0.24 -9.09
N ILE A 157 10.72 0.12 -8.53
CA ILE A 157 11.08 -1.01 -7.66
C ILE A 157 10.98 -0.61 -6.19
N SER A 158 11.04 -1.59 -5.29
CA SER A 158 10.96 -1.36 -3.83
C SER A 158 11.98 -0.32 -3.29
N LEU A 159 13.16 -0.23 -3.91
CA LEU A 159 14.20 0.74 -3.54
C LEU A 159 13.77 2.20 -3.80
N ASP A 160 13.00 2.44 -4.87
CA ASP A 160 12.52 3.78 -5.21
C ASP A 160 11.58 4.32 -4.15
N TYR A 161 10.75 3.44 -3.58
CA TYR A 161 9.83 3.75 -2.48
C TYR A 161 10.55 3.89 -1.15
N ALA A 162 11.49 2.98 -0.84
CA ALA A 162 12.21 3.02 0.44
C ALA A 162 12.96 4.34 0.65
N ARG A 163 13.50 4.93 -0.43
CA ARG A 163 14.13 6.26 -0.41
C ARG A 163 13.20 7.36 0.09
N ASP A 164 11.93 7.31 -0.27
CA ASP A 164 11.00 8.41 -0.03
C ASP A 164 10.19 8.20 1.26
N TYR A 165 9.98 6.94 1.66
CA TYR A 165 9.04 6.58 2.73
C TYR A 165 9.65 5.80 3.90
N ASN A 166 10.74 5.06 3.70
CA ASN A 166 11.34 4.22 4.75
C ASN A 166 12.87 4.07 4.61
N ILE A 167 13.60 5.12 5.03
CA ILE A 167 15.07 5.15 4.97
C ILE A 167 15.72 4.00 5.77
N GLY A 168 15.13 3.60 6.90
CA GLY A 168 15.63 2.46 7.68
C GLY A 168 15.55 1.16 6.87
N GLY A 169 14.41 0.94 6.22
CA GLY A 169 14.19 -0.14 5.27
C GLY A 169 15.14 -0.11 4.07
N LEU A 170 15.38 1.08 3.51
CA LEU A 170 16.35 1.26 2.42
C LEU A 170 17.74 0.74 2.80
N VAL A 171 18.24 1.13 3.97
CA VAL A 171 19.53 0.65 4.49
C VAL A 171 19.50 -0.86 4.69
N GLY A 172 18.39 -1.41 5.21
CA GLY A 172 18.18 -2.85 5.35
C GLY A 172 18.32 -3.60 4.03
N ILE A 173 17.67 -3.11 2.96
CA ILE A 173 17.73 -3.70 1.62
C ILE A 173 19.15 -3.68 1.08
N ILE A 174 19.82 -2.53 1.14
CA ILE A 174 21.19 -2.37 0.61
C ILE A 174 22.13 -3.35 1.33
N ASN A 175 22.06 -3.43 2.66
CA ASN A 175 22.88 -4.35 3.44
C ASN A 175 22.61 -5.82 3.07
N GLY A 176 21.34 -6.21 2.96
CA GLY A 176 20.96 -7.58 2.57
C GLY A 176 21.47 -7.96 1.17
N LEU A 177 21.32 -7.06 0.19
CA LEU A 177 21.83 -7.26 -1.17
C LEU A 177 23.35 -7.37 -1.21
N CYS A 178 24.07 -6.54 -0.45
CA CYS A 178 25.52 -6.62 -0.33
C CYS A 178 25.96 -7.96 0.25
N ASN A 179 25.30 -8.43 1.31
CA ASN A 179 25.64 -9.70 1.96
C ASN A 179 25.38 -10.90 1.04
N HIS A 180 24.27 -10.91 0.29
CA HIS A 180 23.99 -11.96 -0.69
C HIS A 180 25.03 -12.05 -1.79
N ARG A 181 25.55 -10.90 -2.27
CA ARG A 181 26.60 -10.85 -3.28
C ARG A 181 27.92 -11.49 -2.82
N HIS A 182 28.19 -11.51 -1.52
CA HIS A 182 29.40 -12.10 -0.95
C HIS A 182 29.27 -13.61 -0.62
N ALA A 183 28.05 -14.15 -0.67
CA ALA A 183 27.75 -15.55 -0.36
C ALA A 183 27.62 -16.46 -1.61
N ALA A 184 27.59 -15.88 -2.81
CA ALA A 184 27.54 -16.57 -4.10
C ALA A 184 28.93 -16.60 -4.77
#